data_AF-A0AAN9IGX0-F1
#
_entry.id   AF-A0AAN9IGX0-F1
#
_cell.length_a   1.000
_cell.length_b   1.000
_cell.length_c   1.000
_cell.angle_alpha   90.00
_cell.angle_beta   90.00
_cell.angle_gamma   90.00
#
_symmetry.space_group_name_H-M   'P 1'
#
loop_
_entity.id
_entity.type
_entity.pdbx_description
1 polymer ?
#
loop_
_entity_poly.entity_id
_entity_poly.type
_entity_poly.pdbx_seq_one_letter_code
_entity_poly.pdbx_strand_id
1 'polypeptide(L)'
;MALSVTIFVLIISLHLLAFVFAVGAERRRSIAKVVPDEYDDRTFCVYTTDASTVYGFAACALLLLSQSVLNAVTRCLCCGKGLVSGCSTTCAVISFTLSWVSFLGAEACLLAGSARNAYHTKYRGYFVSHDLSCSTLRKGVFAAGAALTLFSMLASVLYYWAHSKADTGFWEKHRNEGLGLTTHHHQGPDSDKL
;
A
#
# COMPACT_ATOMS: atom_id res chain seq x y z
N MET A 1 7.40 -20.79 0.08
CA MET A 1 6.06 -20.50 0.63
C MET A 1 5.05 -20.78 -0.45
N ALA A 2 4.20 -21.78 -0.23
CA ALA A 2 3.04 -21.99 -1.10
C ALA A 2 2.15 -20.74 -1.06
N LEU A 3 1.43 -20.46 -2.15
CA LEU A 3 0.40 -19.41 -2.22
C LEU A 3 -0.57 -19.57 -1.04
N SER A 4 -0.53 -18.65 -0.08
CA SER A 4 -1.50 -18.64 1.01
C SER A 4 -2.68 -17.79 0.60
N VAL A 5 -3.80 -18.45 0.32
CA VAL A 5 -5.08 -17.79 0.00
C VAL A 5 -5.49 -16.83 1.12
N THR A 6 -5.22 -17.18 2.39
CA THR A 6 -5.51 -16.35 3.54
C THR A 6 -4.81 -14.99 3.47
N ILE A 7 -3.53 -14.97 3.07
CA ILE A 7 -2.74 -13.73 2.96
C ILE A 7 -3.28 -12.87 1.83
N PHE A 8 -3.64 -13.50 0.71
CA PHE A 8 -4.25 -12.83 -0.44
C PHE A 8 -5.57 -12.14 -0.08
N VAL A 9 -6.47 -12.88 0.59
CA VAL A 9 -7.76 -12.37 1.05
C VAL A 9 -7.57 -11.23 2.05
N LEU A 10 -6.62 -11.38 2.99
CA LEU A 10 -6.34 -10.35 3.97
C LEU A 10 -5.84 -9.06 3.32
N ILE A 11 -4.85 -9.12 2.41
CA ILE A 11 -4.35 -7.94 1.69
C ILE A 11 -5.47 -7.24 0.93
N ILE A 12 -6.28 -7.99 0.17
CA ILE A 12 -7.39 -7.42 -0.60
C ILE A 12 -8.42 -6.78 0.34
N SER A 13 -8.81 -7.46 1.41
CA SER A 13 -9.79 -6.93 2.36
C SER A 13 -9.34 -5.60 2.99
N LEU A 14 -8.06 -5.49 3.38
CA LEU A 14 -7.50 -4.27 3.95
C LEU A 14 -7.49 -3.12 2.94
N HIS A 15 -7.11 -3.38 1.69
CA HIS A 15 -7.13 -2.37 0.62
C HIS A 15 -8.56 -1.93 0.26
N LEU A 16 -9.52 -2.86 0.22
CA LEU A 16 -10.92 -2.53 -0.04
C LEU A 16 -11.52 -1.69 1.08
N LEU A 17 -11.23 -2.02 2.35
CA LEU A 17 -11.64 -1.21 3.50
C LEU A 17 -11.01 0.19 3.45
N ALA A 18 -9.71 0.28 3.15
CA ALA A 18 -9.02 1.55 2.98
C ALA A 18 -9.64 2.38 1.83
N PHE A 19 -9.97 1.76 0.70
CA PHE A 19 -10.65 2.42 -0.41
C PHE A 19 -12.03 2.96 0.00
N VAL A 20 -12.83 2.16 0.71
CA VAL A 20 -14.14 2.59 1.21
C VAL A 20 -13.99 3.78 2.16
N PHE A 21 -13.01 3.77 3.06
CA PHE A 21 -12.74 4.90 3.94
C PHE A 21 -12.21 6.13 3.19
N ALA A 22 -11.38 5.96 2.16
CA ALA A 22 -10.94 7.06 1.30
C ALA A 22 -12.10 7.72 0.55
N VAL A 23 -13.02 6.91 -0.01
CA VAL A 23 -14.26 7.41 -0.63
C VAL A 23 -15.18 8.05 0.41
N GLY A 24 -15.27 7.45 1.60
CA GLY A 24 -15.99 8.00 2.75
C GLY A 24 -15.46 9.37 3.14
N ALA A 25 -14.13 9.55 3.16
CA ALA A 25 -13.47 10.82 3.44
C ALA A 25 -13.77 11.88 2.36
N GLU A 26 -13.79 11.51 1.07
CA GLU A 26 -14.19 12.42 -0.01
C GLU A 26 -15.68 12.81 0.08
N ARG A 27 -16.57 11.85 0.41
CA ARG A 27 -18.01 12.12 0.56
C ARG A 27 -18.36 12.93 1.81
N ARG A 28 -17.61 12.74 2.89
CA ARG A 28 -17.78 13.45 4.18
C ARG A 28 -16.85 14.65 4.31
N ARG A 29 -16.31 15.14 3.19
CA ARG A 29 -15.47 16.35 3.14
C ARG A 29 -16.18 17.50 3.84
N SER A 30 -15.45 18.25 4.66
CA SER A 30 -15.95 19.45 5.30
C SER A 30 -16.46 20.43 4.23
N ILE A 31 -17.76 20.74 4.26
CA ILE A 31 -18.36 21.77 3.42
C ILE A 31 -18.40 23.04 4.26
N ALA A 32 -17.77 24.11 3.76
CA ALA A 32 -17.90 25.42 4.36
C ALA A 32 -19.32 25.94 4.11
N LYS A 33 -20.08 26.23 5.17
CA LYS A 33 -21.30 27.02 5.07
C LYS A 33 -21.00 28.46 5.47
N VAL A 34 -21.32 29.39 4.58
CA VAL A 34 -21.30 30.82 4.90
C VAL A 34 -22.54 31.10 5.74
N VAL A 35 -22.34 31.55 6.98
CA VAL A 35 -23.43 31.99 7.85
C VAL A 35 -23.25 33.49 8.10
N PRO A 36 -24.29 34.32 7.85
CA PRO A 36 -24.26 35.73 8.22
C PRO A 36 -24.36 35.87 9.75
N ASP A 37 -23.59 36.79 10.33
CA ASP A 37 -23.72 37.15 11.75
C ASP A 37 -24.98 38.00 11.98
N GLU A 38 -25.62 37.84 13.13
CA GLU A 38 -26.89 38.51 13.48
C GLU A 38 -26.67 39.95 13.98
N TYR A 39 -25.44 40.29 14.39
CA TYR A 39 -25.09 41.55 15.05
C TYR A 39 -24.06 42.43 14.32
N ASP A 40 -23.39 41.92 13.29
CA ASP A 40 -22.33 42.65 12.58
C ASP A 40 -22.38 42.24 11.09
N ASP A 41 -21.97 43.12 10.16
CA ASP A 41 -22.00 42.90 8.69
C ASP A 41 -20.90 41.90 8.23
N ARG A 42 -20.59 40.92 9.08
CA ARG A 42 -19.48 39.97 8.98
C ARG A 42 -20.07 38.62 8.57
N THR A 43 -19.54 38.04 7.49
CA THR A 43 -19.84 36.65 7.13
C THR A 43 -18.74 35.74 7.67
N PHE A 44 -19.11 34.64 8.33
CA PHE A 44 -18.13 33.65 8.81
C PHE A 44 -18.37 32.28 8.18
N CYS A 45 -17.29 31.60 7.80
CA CYS A 45 -17.36 30.24 7.29
C CYS A 45 -17.43 29.27 8.49
N VAL A 46 -18.54 28.55 8.63
CA VAL A 46 -18.63 27.41 9.55
C VAL A 46 -18.21 26.16 8.81
N TYR A 47 -17.11 25.54 9.25
CA TYR A 47 -16.67 24.24 8.74
C TYR A 47 -17.28 23.13 9.60
N THR A 48 -17.83 22.10 8.95
CA THR A 48 -18.41 20.94 9.63
C THR A 48 -17.31 20.01 10.17
N THR A 49 -17.66 19.24 11.21
CA THR A 49 -16.85 18.23 11.95
C THR A 49 -15.78 17.46 11.17
N ASP A 50 -14.68 17.11 11.86
CA ASP A 50 -13.49 16.40 11.38
C ASP A 50 -13.70 14.93 10.95
N ALA A 51 -14.92 14.53 10.59
CA ALA A 51 -15.25 13.16 10.20
C ALA A 51 -14.39 12.66 9.04
N SER A 52 -14.16 13.49 8.00
CA SER A 52 -13.28 13.16 6.88
C SER A 52 -11.83 12.90 7.29
N THR A 53 -11.35 13.60 8.33
CA THR A 53 -9.99 13.47 8.84
C THR A 53 -9.82 12.10 9.51
N VAL A 54 -10.79 11.69 10.32
CA VAL A 54 -10.80 10.35 10.94
C VAL A 54 -10.82 9.25 9.89
N TYR A 55 -11.68 9.37 8.86
CA TYR A 55 -11.72 8.41 7.77
C TYR A 55 -10.41 8.35 6.96
N GLY A 56 -9.77 9.50 6.72
CA GLY A 56 -8.48 9.55 6.04
C GLY A 56 -7.35 8.90 6.85
N PHE A 57 -7.26 9.18 8.16
CA PHE A 57 -6.31 8.50 9.04
C PHE A 57 -6.57 7.00 9.16
N ALA A 58 -7.84 6.59 9.26
CA ALA A 58 -8.21 5.18 9.29
C ALA A 58 -7.82 4.45 7.99
N ALA A 59 -8.04 5.09 6.83
CA ALA A 59 -7.59 4.56 5.54
C ALA A 59 -6.06 4.41 5.50
N CYS A 60 -5.31 5.42 5.94
CA CYS A 60 -3.85 5.36 6.06
C CYS A 60 -3.39 4.18 6.94
N ALA A 61 -3.97 4.05 8.13
CA ALA A 61 -3.60 2.97 9.06
C ALA A 61 -3.81 1.58 8.46
N LEU A 62 -4.89 1.38 7.68
CA LEU A 62 -5.16 0.10 7.00
C LEU A 62 -4.19 -0.18 5.86
N LEU A 63 -3.81 0.84 5.08
CA LEU A 63 -2.82 0.69 4.02
C LEU A 63 -1.45 0.35 4.60
N LEU A 64 -1.03 1.07 5.65
CA LEU A 64 0.18 0.79 6.41
C LEU A 64 0.20 -0.66 6.90
N LEU A 65 -0.89 -1.10 7.53
CA LEU A 65 -1.02 -2.48 8.02
C LEU A 65 -0.88 -3.48 6.86
N SER A 66 -1.54 -3.24 5.73
CA SER A 66 -1.47 -4.13 4.56
C SER A 66 -0.05 -4.24 4.00
N GLN A 67 0.66 -3.11 3.89
CA GLN A 67 2.03 -3.05 3.40
C GLN A 67 3.00 -3.71 4.40
N SER A 68 2.81 -3.51 5.70
CA SER A 68 3.58 -4.18 6.75
C SER A 68 3.41 -5.69 6.72
N VAL A 69 2.18 -6.19 6.55
CA VAL A 69 1.91 -7.63 6.43
C VAL A 69 2.59 -8.21 5.20
N LEU A 70 2.49 -7.54 4.05
CA LEU A 70 3.18 -7.94 2.83
C LEU A 70 4.69 -8.07 3.04
N ASN A 71 5.32 -7.03 3.58
CA ASN A 71 6.76 -7.02 3.85
C ASN A 71 7.19 -8.09 4.87
N ALA A 72 6.37 -8.35 5.90
CA ALA A 72 6.63 -9.36 6.91
C ALA A 72 6.56 -10.77 6.32
N VAL A 73 5.56 -11.02 5.47
CA VAL A 73 5.38 -12.31 4.79
C VAL A 73 6.47 -12.55 3.77
N THR A 74 6.76 -11.58 2.90
CA THR A 74 7.80 -11.72 1.88
C THR A 74 9.21 -11.61 2.43
N ARG A 75 9.37 -11.39 3.75
CA ARG A 75 10.64 -11.23 4.46
C ARG A 75 11.55 -10.28 3.71
N CYS A 76 11.19 -8.99 3.68
CA CYS A 76 11.90 -7.85 3.06
C CYS A 76 13.00 -8.28 2.07
N LEU A 77 12.87 -8.04 0.77
CA LEU A 77 13.86 -8.44 -0.26
C LEU A 77 15.36 -8.30 0.14
N CYS A 78 15.70 -7.38 1.06
CA CYS A 78 16.99 -7.24 1.74
C CYS A 78 17.49 -8.43 2.59
N CYS A 79 16.62 -9.28 3.14
CA CYS A 79 16.93 -10.40 4.05
C CYS A 79 16.60 -11.78 3.43
N GLY A 80 16.08 -11.80 2.20
CA GLY A 80 15.76 -13.02 1.47
C GLY A 80 17.01 -13.66 0.84
N LYS A 81 17.02 -14.99 0.73
CA LYS A 81 17.98 -15.71 -0.12
C LYS A 81 17.81 -15.18 -1.54
N GLY A 82 18.88 -14.59 -2.10
CA GLY A 82 18.83 -13.86 -3.38
C GLY A 82 18.00 -14.61 -4.42
N LEU A 83 16.92 -13.97 -4.90
CA LEU A 83 16.07 -14.60 -5.90
C LEU A 83 16.93 -14.87 -7.15
N VAL A 84 17.06 -16.14 -7.52
CA VAL A 84 17.86 -16.56 -8.68
C VAL A 84 17.33 -15.86 -9.94
N SER A 85 18.27 -15.28 -10.71
CA SER A 85 18.04 -14.48 -11.91
C SER A 85 17.10 -15.17 -12.91
N GLY A 86 15.94 -14.56 -13.16
CA GLY A 86 14.97 -14.95 -14.19
C GLY A 86 13.94 -13.83 -14.50
N CYS A 87 13.11 -14.02 -15.53
CA CYS A 87 12.10 -13.02 -15.92
C CYS A 87 11.03 -12.77 -14.83
N SER A 88 10.72 -13.79 -14.02
CA SER A 88 9.78 -13.69 -12.88
C SER A 88 10.28 -12.76 -11.77
N THR A 89 11.60 -12.65 -11.59
CA THR A 89 12.24 -11.76 -10.61
C THR A 89 12.09 -10.30 -10.97
N THR A 90 12.31 -9.94 -12.23
CA THR A 90 12.15 -8.56 -12.71
C THR A 90 10.71 -8.10 -12.55
N CYS A 91 9.73 -8.97 -12.86
CA CYS A 91 8.32 -8.68 -12.63
C CYS A 91 7.99 -8.48 -11.14
N ALA A 92 8.59 -9.28 -10.25
CA ALA A 92 8.41 -9.11 -8.81
C ALA A 92 9.01 -7.79 -8.30
N VAL A 93 10.21 -7.41 -8.75
CA VAL A 93 10.85 -6.14 -8.36
C VAL A 93 10.05 -4.93 -8.86
N ILE A 94 9.61 -4.94 -10.13
CA ILE A 94 8.78 -3.86 -10.67
C ILE A 94 7.47 -3.75 -9.90
N SER A 95 6.78 -4.87 -9.66
CA SER A 95 5.52 -4.88 -8.90
C SER A 95 5.72 -4.40 -7.46
N PHE A 96 6.85 -4.76 -6.83
CA PHE A 96 7.24 -4.25 -5.53
C PHE A 96 7.43 -2.73 -5.56
N THR A 97 8.24 -2.20 -6.47
CA THR A 97 8.45 -0.75 -6.60
C THR A 97 7.13 -0.01 -6.84
N LEU A 98 6.28 -0.53 -7.73
CA LEU A 98 4.97 0.05 -8.02
C LEU A 98 4.04 0.02 -6.79
N SER A 99 4.06 -1.07 -6.01
CA SER A 99 3.28 -1.16 -4.76
C SER A 99 3.72 -0.10 -3.75
N TRP A 100 5.02 0.12 -3.60
CA TRP A 100 5.58 1.12 -2.69
C TRP A 100 5.29 2.55 -3.12
N VAL A 101 5.51 2.87 -4.40
CA VAL A 101 5.27 4.23 -4.91
C VAL A 101 3.79 4.60 -4.79
N SER A 102 2.90 3.67 -5.14
CA SER A 102 1.46 3.91 -5.01
C SER A 102 0.97 3.95 -3.58
N PHE A 103 1.52 3.11 -2.70
CA PHE A 103 1.27 3.15 -1.27
C PHE A 103 1.68 4.51 -0.66
N LEU A 104 2.91 4.95 -0.90
CA LEU A 104 3.40 6.24 -0.40
C LEU A 104 2.62 7.42 -1.00
N GLY A 105 2.25 7.33 -2.28
CA GLY A 105 1.39 8.32 -2.92
C GLY A 105 -0.01 8.39 -2.30
N ALA A 106 -0.62 7.23 -2.02
CA ALA A 106 -1.92 7.15 -1.36
C ALA A 106 -1.88 7.76 0.06
N GLU A 107 -0.88 7.37 0.85
CA GLU A 107 -0.62 7.94 2.19
C GLU A 107 -0.46 9.46 2.13
N ALA A 108 0.39 9.97 1.23
CA ALA A 108 0.60 11.40 1.08
C ALA A 108 -0.69 12.14 0.72
N CYS A 109 -1.49 11.60 -0.22
CA CYS A 109 -2.78 12.18 -0.59
C CYS A 109 -3.77 12.16 0.59
N LEU A 110 -3.91 11.05 1.30
CA LEU A 110 -4.85 10.89 2.40
C LEU A 110 -4.45 11.74 3.62
N LEU A 111 -3.17 11.79 3.98
CA LEU A 111 -2.65 12.64 5.05
C LEU A 111 -2.74 14.12 4.68
N ALA A 112 -2.38 14.50 3.46
CA ALA A 112 -2.50 15.89 3.02
C ALA A 112 -3.98 16.34 2.98
N GLY A 113 -4.88 15.48 2.52
CA GLY A 113 -6.33 15.72 2.57
C GLY A 113 -6.84 15.86 4.00
N SER A 114 -6.40 14.98 4.90
CA SER A 114 -6.82 14.98 6.31
C SER A 114 -6.29 16.21 7.05
N ALA A 115 -5.00 16.51 6.90
CA ALA A 115 -4.35 17.66 7.52
C ALA A 115 -5.00 18.97 7.05
N ARG A 116 -5.17 19.16 5.74
CA ARG A 116 -5.85 20.37 5.23
C ARG A 116 -7.28 20.49 5.77
N ASN A 117 -8.04 19.39 5.85
CA ASN A 117 -9.38 19.43 6.46
C ASN A 117 -9.34 19.84 7.93
N ALA A 118 -8.41 19.29 8.73
CA ALA A 118 -8.27 19.62 10.14
C ALA A 118 -7.77 21.06 10.39
N TYR A 119 -6.90 21.59 9.52
CA TYR A 119 -6.43 22.97 9.64
C TYR A 119 -7.58 23.98 9.43
N HIS A 120 -8.47 23.73 8.46
CA HIS A 120 -9.59 24.62 8.17
C HIS A 120 -10.70 24.57 9.24
N THR A 121 -10.87 23.47 9.96
CA THR A 121 -11.83 23.37 11.07
C THR A 121 -11.29 23.98 12.37
N LYS A 122 -9.99 23.84 12.66
CA LYS A 122 -9.39 24.26 13.94
C LYS A 122 -8.95 25.73 13.96
N TYR A 123 -8.46 26.27 12.84
CA TYR A 123 -8.06 27.67 12.74
C TYR A 123 -9.18 28.46 12.03
N ARG A 124 -10.22 28.80 12.78
CA ARG A 124 -11.22 29.82 12.39
C ARG A 124 -10.50 31.13 12.07
N GLY A 125 -10.24 31.39 10.80
CA GLY A 125 -9.86 32.73 10.35
C GLY A 125 -11.09 33.63 10.41
N TYR A 126 -11.06 34.63 11.29
CA TYR A 126 -11.97 35.77 11.20
C TYR A 126 -11.55 36.56 9.96
N PHE A 127 -12.37 36.57 8.91
CA PHE A 127 -12.05 37.30 7.70
C PHE A 127 -13.05 38.45 7.52
N VAL A 128 -12.54 39.68 7.62
CA VAL A 128 -13.30 40.92 7.42
C VAL A 128 -13.14 41.34 5.96
N SER A 129 -13.87 40.73 5.02
CA SER A 129 -13.86 41.15 3.61
C SER A 129 -15.08 40.61 2.85
N HIS A 130 -15.61 41.46 1.95
CA HIS A 130 -16.88 41.28 1.22
C HIS A 130 -16.85 40.23 0.07
N ASP A 131 -15.70 39.58 -0.19
CA ASP A 131 -15.51 38.63 -1.32
C ASP A 131 -14.81 37.33 -0.89
N LEU A 132 -15.27 36.68 0.18
CA LEU A 132 -14.65 35.43 0.63
C LEU A 132 -15.16 34.19 -0.13
N SER A 133 -14.35 33.70 -1.07
CA SER A 133 -14.43 32.32 -1.52
C SER A 133 -13.89 31.41 -0.40
N CYS A 134 -14.77 30.89 0.47
CA CYS A 134 -14.35 29.94 1.51
C CYS A 134 -13.53 28.81 0.84
N SER A 135 -12.25 28.67 1.21
CA SER A 135 -11.35 27.72 0.58
C SER A 135 -11.72 26.30 0.97
N THR A 136 -12.62 25.70 0.18
CA THR A 136 -12.90 24.27 0.27
C THR A 136 -11.71 23.49 -0.29
N LEU A 137 -11.36 22.39 0.34
CA LEU A 137 -10.27 21.52 -0.13
C LEU A 137 -10.54 21.19 -1.62
N ARG A 138 -9.53 21.25 -2.49
CA ARG A 138 -9.70 21.02 -3.94
C ARG A 138 -10.25 19.61 -4.20
N LYS A 139 -11.40 19.51 -4.86
CA LYS A 139 -12.00 18.21 -5.26
C LYS A 139 -10.92 17.35 -5.92
N GLY A 140 -10.75 16.12 -5.42
CA GLY A 140 -9.83 15.16 -6.04
C GLY A 140 -8.63 14.69 -5.21
N VAL A 141 -8.27 15.31 -4.08
CA VAL A 141 -7.12 14.81 -3.27
C VAL A 141 -7.42 13.44 -2.66
N PHE A 142 -8.58 13.25 -2.02
CA PHE A 142 -8.95 11.92 -1.53
C PHE A 142 -9.34 10.97 -2.66
N ALA A 143 -9.87 11.48 -3.78
CA ALA A 143 -10.13 10.65 -4.97
C ALA A 143 -8.84 10.10 -5.59
N ALA A 144 -7.77 10.91 -5.67
CA ALA A 144 -6.45 10.46 -6.08
C ALA A 144 -5.88 9.43 -5.09
N GLY A 145 -6.03 9.66 -3.78
CA GLY A 145 -5.67 8.68 -2.76
C GLY A 145 -6.41 7.34 -2.93
N ALA A 146 -7.71 7.39 -3.23
CA ALA A 146 -8.52 6.20 -3.50
C ALA A 146 -8.08 5.46 -4.78
N ALA A 147 -7.75 6.19 -5.85
CA ALA A 147 -7.23 5.60 -7.08
C ALA A 147 -5.86 4.92 -6.86
N LEU A 148 -4.95 5.60 -6.15
CA LEU A 148 -3.64 5.05 -5.79
C LEU A 148 -3.76 3.84 -4.86
N THR A 149 -4.77 3.81 -3.99
CA THR A 149 -5.10 2.64 -3.15
C THR A 149 -5.44 1.41 -4.00
N LEU A 150 -6.29 1.55 -5.02
CA LEU A 150 -6.64 0.45 -5.92
C LEU A 150 -5.43 -0.01 -6.75
N PHE A 151 -4.60 0.93 -7.20
CA PHE A 151 -3.38 0.59 -7.91
C PHE A 151 -2.38 -0.15 -7.00
N SER A 152 -2.25 0.29 -5.74
CA SER A 152 -1.43 -0.38 -4.73
C SER A 152 -1.94 -1.79 -4.43
N MET A 153 -3.27 -2.00 -4.39
CA MET A 153 -3.88 -3.31 -4.25
C MET A 153 -3.47 -4.25 -5.40
N LEU A 154 -3.59 -3.78 -6.64
CA LEU A 154 -3.23 -4.56 -7.82
C LEU A 154 -1.74 -4.90 -7.83
N ALA A 155 -0.88 -3.91 -7.59
CA ALA A 155 0.57 -4.10 -7.56
C ALA A 155 1.00 -5.07 -6.44
N SER A 156 0.38 -4.97 -5.26
CA SER A 156 0.60 -5.85 -4.12
C SER A 156 0.22 -7.31 -4.40
N VAL A 157 -0.92 -7.51 -5.05
CA VAL A 157 -1.40 -8.82 -5.48
C VAL A 157 -0.45 -9.46 -6.49
N LEU A 158 -0.03 -8.70 -7.51
CA LEU A 158 0.92 -9.16 -8.53
C LEU A 158 2.29 -9.46 -7.91
N TYR A 159 2.75 -8.63 -6.98
CA TYR A 159 3.99 -8.84 -6.24
C TYR A 159 3.95 -10.13 -5.42
N TYR A 160 2.90 -10.35 -4.63
CA TYR A 160 2.76 -11.57 -3.82
C TYR A 160 2.69 -12.82 -4.69
N TRP A 161 1.93 -12.76 -5.80
CA TRP A 161 1.86 -13.84 -6.78
C TRP A 161 3.23 -14.15 -7.39
N ALA A 162 3.93 -13.14 -7.93
CA ALA A 162 5.24 -13.31 -8.53
C ALA A 162 6.27 -13.85 -7.53
N HIS A 163 6.23 -13.36 -6.28
CA HIS A 163 7.10 -13.81 -5.21
C HIS A 163 6.83 -15.29 -4.84
N SER A 164 5.57 -15.67 -4.68
CA SER A 164 5.21 -17.06 -4.35
C SER A 164 5.63 -18.05 -5.44
N LYS A 165 5.48 -17.66 -6.71
CA LYS A 165 5.89 -18.46 -7.87
C LYS A 165 7.42 -18.62 -7.94
N ALA A 166 8.16 -17.56 -7.66
CA ALA A 166 9.63 -17.61 -7.62
C ALA A 166 10.14 -18.52 -6.50
N ASP A 167 9.48 -18.50 -5.33
CA ASP A 167 9.83 -19.34 -4.19
C ASP A 167 9.53 -20.83 -4.47
N THR A 168 8.40 -21.17 -5.11
CA THR A 168 8.12 -22.55 -5.55
C THR A 168 9.09 -23.04 -6.63
N GLY A 169 9.45 -22.18 -7.59
CA GLY A 169 10.39 -22.54 -8.66
C GLY A 169 11.80 -22.84 -8.15
N PHE A 170 12.22 -22.21 -7.04
CA PHE A 170 13.49 -22.50 -6.39
C PHE A 170 13.56 -23.95 -5.86
N TRP A 171 12.50 -24.46 -5.24
CA TRP A 171 12.43 -25.84 -4.76
C TRP A 171 12.37 -26.86 -5.89
N GLU A 172 11.65 -26.54 -6.96
CA GLU A 172 11.51 -27.44 -8.12
C GLU A 172 12.84 -27.57 -8.90
N LYS A 173 13.61 -26.48 -9.02
CA LYS A 173 14.96 -26.52 -9.60
C LYS A 173 15.94 -27.31 -8.74
N HIS A 174 15.96 -27.11 -7.43
CA HIS A 174 16.81 -27.88 -6.53
C HIS A 174 16.48 -29.39 -6.53
N ARG A 175 15.20 -29.76 -6.66
CA ARG A 175 14.78 -31.16 -6.79
C ARG A 175 15.34 -31.82 -8.05
N ASN A 176 15.46 -31.06 -9.14
CA ASN A 176 15.97 -31.58 -10.41
C ASN A 176 17.51 -31.59 -10.50
N GLU A 177 18.22 -30.88 -9.60
CA GLU A 177 19.69 -30.78 -9.61
C GLU A 177 20.40 -31.64 -8.54
N GLY A 178 19.68 -32.43 -7.71
CA GLY A 178 20.27 -33.13 -6.56
C GLY A 178 19.77 -34.54 -6.29
N LEU A 179 20.16 -35.51 -7.13
CA LEU A 179 20.24 -36.95 -6.81
C LEU A 179 21.31 -37.62 -7.70
N GLY A 180 22.52 -37.07 -7.68
CA GLY A 180 23.73 -37.66 -8.26
C GLY A 180 24.74 -38.00 -7.16
N LEU A 181 24.41 -38.95 -6.28
CA LEU A 181 25.38 -39.55 -5.35
C LEU A 181 26.23 -40.55 -6.15
N THR A 182 27.30 -40.08 -6.81
CA THR A 182 28.29 -40.97 -7.40
C THR A 182 29.16 -41.57 -6.31
N THR A 183 28.90 -42.83 -6.00
CA THR A 183 29.79 -43.76 -5.28
C THR A 183 31.20 -43.71 -5.86
N HIS A 184 32.19 -43.27 -5.07
CA HIS A 184 33.60 -43.49 -5.38
C HIS A 184 33.91 -44.98 -5.23
N HIS A 185 33.97 -45.71 -6.35
CA HIS A 185 34.64 -47.01 -6.40
C HIS A 185 36.16 -46.77 -6.35
N HIS A 186 36.79 -47.13 -5.23
CA HIS A 186 38.23 -47.34 -5.17
C HIS A 186 38.55 -48.66 -5.88
N GLN A 187 39.29 -48.59 -6.99
CA GLN A 187 39.85 -49.74 -7.71
C GLN A 187 41.35 -49.86 -7.39
N GLY A 188 41.79 -51.02 -6.92
CA GLY A 188 43.18 -51.47 -6.82
C GLY A 188 43.41 -52.37 -5.59
N PRO A 189 44.26 -53.42 -5.64
CA PRO A 189 45.26 -53.75 -6.67
C PRO A 189 45.03 -55.11 -7.36
N ASP A 190 45.60 -55.26 -8.56
CA ASP A 190 45.77 -56.55 -9.25
C ASP A 190 47.18 -57.09 -8.92
N SER A 191 47.24 -58.31 -8.39
CA SER A 191 48.47 -59.07 -8.12
C SER A 191 48.07 -60.54 -7.94
N ASP A 192 48.23 -61.36 -8.97
CA ASP A 192 49.20 -62.47 -8.97
C ASP A 192 49.07 -63.43 -10.18
N LYS A 193 50.22 -63.63 -10.84
CA LYS A 193 50.78 -64.91 -11.34
C LYS A 193 50.10 -65.65 -12.51
N LEU A 194 50.78 -65.70 -13.66
CA LEU A 194 51.72 -66.77 -14.04
C LEU A 194 52.57 -66.36 -15.24
#